data_AF-A0A838PFQ9-F1
#
_entry.id   AF-A0A838PFQ9-F1
#
_cell.length_a   1.000
_cell.length_b   1.000
_cell.length_c   1.000
_cell.angle_alpha   90.00
_cell.angle_beta   90.00
_cell.angle_gamma   90.00
#
_symmetry.space_group_name_H-M   'P 1'
#
loop_
_entity.id
_entity.type
_entity.pdbx_description
1 polymer ?
#
loop_
_entity_poly.entity_id
_entity_poly.type
_entity_poly.pdbx_seq_one_letter_code
_entity_poly.pdbx_strand_id
1 'polypeptide(L)'
;ALLRSPRHEYAHLVVGAANPALPPPFSPSTFRRYVRAAWLCEGAATHLAGQVPHLRAAIVRRLREGAKPTFPPPARDAYLLGGTIFALLESERGPDACAELAAADTGHAGRVLVERAFGRPAATIERAWFDYLDSFGAG
;
A
#
# COMPACT_ATOMS: atom_id res chain seq x y z
N ALA A 1 3.08 15.12 -7.88
CA ALA A 1 2.69 13.72 -8.16
C ALA A 1 2.99 13.34 -9.61
N LEU A 2 2.41 14.01 -10.62
CA LEU A 2 2.51 13.60 -12.05
C LEU A 2 3.93 13.45 -12.60
N LEU A 3 4.89 14.29 -12.17
CA LEU A 3 6.30 14.15 -12.56
C LEU A 3 6.95 12.83 -12.11
N ARG A 4 6.35 12.11 -11.14
CA ARG A 4 6.81 10.81 -10.65
C ARG A 4 6.09 9.63 -11.30
N SER A 5 5.09 9.87 -12.16
CA SER A 5 4.31 8.80 -12.80
C SER A 5 5.18 7.78 -13.55
N PRO A 6 6.23 8.15 -14.32
CA PRO A 6 7.09 7.14 -14.95
C PRO A 6 7.77 6.19 -13.96
N ARG A 7 8.16 6.68 -12.78
CA ARG A 7 8.76 5.85 -11.72
C ARG A 7 7.72 4.97 -11.04
N HIS A 8 6.52 5.48 -10.86
CA HIS A 8 5.38 4.72 -10.34
C HIS A 8 5.06 3.53 -11.23
N GLU A 9 4.92 3.76 -12.54
CA GLU A 9 4.66 2.69 -13.50
C GLU A 9 5.81 1.68 -13.58
N TYR A 10 7.06 2.15 -13.54
CA TYR A 10 8.20 1.24 -13.47
C TYR A 10 8.17 0.36 -12.21
N ALA A 11 7.86 0.95 -11.06
CA ALA A 11 7.72 0.20 -9.82
C ALA A 11 6.56 -0.82 -9.89
N HIS A 12 5.43 -0.47 -10.50
CA HIS A 12 4.33 -1.40 -10.76
C HIS A 12 4.77 -2.60 -11.60
N LEU A 13 5.55 -2.39 -12.65
CA LEU A 13 6.08 -3.49 -13.47
C LEU A 13 7.00 -4.42 -12.67
N VAL A 14 7.88 -3.84 -11.83
CA VAL A 14 8.78 -4.63 -10.96
C VAL A 14 8.00 -5.41 -9.93
N VAL A 15 7.00 -4.80 -9.28
CA VAL A 15 6.13 -5.48 -8.32
C VAL A 15 5.34 -6.59 -9.01
N GLY A 16 4.78 -6.35 -10.18
CA GLY A 16 4.10 -7.37 -10.97
C GLY A 16 5.01 -8.55 -11.32
N ALA A 17 6.25 -8.28 -11.75
CA ALA A 17 7.24 -9.31 -12.05
C ALA A 17 7.68 -10.13 -10.83
N ALA A 18 7.70 -9.51 -9.65
CA ALA A 18 8.00 -10.21 -8.38
C ALA A 18 6.83 -11.08 -7.87
N ASN A 19 5.63 -10.92 -8.42
CA ASN A 19 4.40 -11.53 -7.94
C ASN A 19 3.75 -12.42 -9.01
N PRO A 20 4.20 -13.68 -9.19
CA PRO A 20 3.67 -14.58 -10.24
C PRO A 20 2.19 -14.97 -10.03
N ALA A 21 1.66 -14.72 -8.84
CA ALA A 21 0.25 -14.89 -8.50
C ALA A 21 -0.67 -13.80 -9.10
N LEU A 22 -0.10 -12.68 -9.54
CA LEU A 22 -0.81 -11.58 -10.19
C LEU A 22 -0.85 -11.80 -11.70
N PRO A 23 -1.87 -11.25 -12.40
CA PRO A 23 -1.93 -11.35 -13.85
C PRO A 23 -0.71 -10.69 -14.52
N PRO A 24 -0.30 -11.17 -15.72
CA PRO A 24 -0.91 -12.24 -16.53
C PRO A 24 -0.53 -13.69 -16.13
N PRO A 25 -1.38 -14.71 -16.47
CA PRO A 25 -2.58 -14.61 -17.29
C PRO A 25 -3.81 -14.06 -16.55
N PHE A 26 -4.66 -13.35 -17.28
CA PHE A 26 -5.91 -12.80 -16.76
C PHE A 26 -7.01 -13.86 -16.75
N SER A 27 -7.59 -14.09 -15.58
CA SER A 27 -8.82 -14.83 -15.35
C SER A 27 -9.65 -14.10 -14.30
N PRO A 28 -10.95 -14.40 -14.15
CA PRO A 28 -11.75 -13.77 -13.10
C PRO A 28 -11.17 -13.95 -11.68
N SER A 29 -10.50 -15.08 -11.41
CA SER A 29 -9.86 -15.34 -10.11
C SER A 29 -8.57 -14.54 -9.93
N THR A 30 -7.70 -14.46 -10.94
CA THR A 30 -6.46 -13.67 -10.86
C THR A 30 -6.75 -12.17 -10.84
N PHE A 31 -7.79 -11.71 -11.55
CA PHE A 31 -8.25 -10.32 -11.47
C PHE A 31 -8.80 -9.97 -10.08
N ARG A 32 -9.63 -10.84 -9.48
CA ARG A 32 -10.10 -10.63 -8.09
C ARG A 32 -8.94 -10.60 -7.10
N ARG A 33 -7.92 -11.43 -7.29
CA ARG A 33 -6.70 -11.40 -6.48
C ARG A 33 -5.97 -10.08 -6.65
N TYR A 34 -5.78 -9.60 -7.88
CA TYR A 34 -5.21 -8.29 -8.17
C TYR A 34 -5.97 -7.16 -7.45
N VAL A 35 -7.31 -7.12 -7.54
CA VAL A 35 -8.11 -6.10 -6.85
C VAL A 35 -7.93 -6.16 -5.33
N ARG A 36 -7.81 -7.35 -4.74
CA ARG A 36 -7.53 -7.51 -3.28
C ARG A 36 -6.12 -7.09 -2.91
N ALA A 37 -5.15 -7.28 -3.82
CA ALA A 37 -3.76 -6.91 -3.66
C ALA A 37 -3.45 -5.48 -4.14
N ALA A 38 -4.45 -4.73 -4.62
CA ALA A 38 -4.24 -3.40 -5.19
C ALA A 38 -3.55 -2.45 -4.21
N TRP A 39 -3.87 -2.53 -2.91
CA TRP A 39 -3.22 -1.73 -1.88
C TRP A 39 -1.71 -1.98 -1.79
N LEU A 40 -1.26 -3.21 -2.05
CA LEU A 40 0.14 -3.61 -2.04
C LEU A 40 0.82 -3.12 -3.31
N CYS A 41 0.19 -3.36 -4.48
CA CYS A 41 0.76 -2.98 -5.78
C CYS A 41 0.88 -1.46 -5.90
N GLU A 42 -0.24 -0.75 -5.74
CA GLU A 42 -0.25 0.72 -5.76
C GLU A 42 0.53 1.30 -4.59
N GLY A 43 0.48 0.68 -3.41
CA GLY A 43 1.19 1.18 -2.25
C GLY A 43 2.71 1.13 -2.42
N ALA A 44 3.22 0.00 -2.90
CA ALA A 44 4.64 -0.16 -3.22
C ALA A 44 5.06 0.83 -4.30
N ALA A 45 4.29 0.94 -5.39
CA ALA A 45 4.59 1.87 -6.47
C ALA A 45 4.61 3.34 -6.02
N THR A 46 3.58 3.78 -5.27
CA THR A 46 3.47 5.14 -4.73
C THR A 46 4.63 5.43 -3.77
N HIS A 47 5.01 4.48 -2.92
CA HIS A 47 6.10 4.64 -1.95
C HIS A 47 7.47 4.70 -2.64
N LEU A 48 7.79 3.70 -3.47
CA LEU A 48 9.07 3.61 -4.19
C LEU A 48 9.27 4.78 -5.17
N ALA A 49 8.19 5.32 -5.74
CA ALA A 49 8.23 6.51 -6.58
C ALA A 49 8.39 7.83 -5.80
N GLY A 50 8.36 7.78 -4.46
CA GLY A 50 8.41 8.95 -3.58
C GLY A 50 7.17 9.84 -3.68
N GLN A 51 6.01 9.26 -3.98
CA GLN A 51 4.77 10.01 -4.19
C GLN A 51 3.99 10.29 -2.90
N VAL A 52 4.18 9.50 -1.84
CA VAL A 52 3.41 9.61 -0.58
C VAL A 52 3.36 11.05 -0.03
N PRO A 53 4.47 11.80 0.10
CA PRO A 53 4.42 13.17 0.62
C PRO A 53 3.59 14.12 -0.25
N HIS A 54 3.57 13.89 -1.56
CA HIS A 54 2.80 14.70 -2.51
C HIS A 54 1.29 14.42 -2.49
N LEU A 55 0.87 13.34 -1.82
CA LEU A 55 -0.53 12.97 -1.68
C LEU A 55 -1.16 13.49 -0.38
N ARG A 56 -0.40 14.15 0.51
CA ARG A 56 -0.87 14.62 1.83
C ARG A 56 -2.22 15.33 1.77
N ALA A 57 -2.36 16.35 0.92
CA ALA A 57 -3.60 17.12 0.80
C ALA A 57 -4.80 16.25 0.34
N ALA A 58 -4.57 15.32 -0.58
CA ALA A 58 -5.60 14.42 -1.05
C ALA A 58 -6.00 13.38 0.02
N ILE A 59 -5.02 12.88 0.80
CA ILE A 59 -5.23 11.99 1.94
C ILE A 59 -6.10 12.71 2.99
N VAL A 60 -5.72 13.92 3.41
CA VAL A 60 -6.49 14.71 4.39
C VAL A 60 -7.92 14.92 3.93
N ARG A 61 -8.12 15.30 2.66
CA ARG A 61 -9.46 15.48 2.08
C ARG A 61 -10.26 14.18 2.14
N ARG A 62 -9.65 13.04 1.77
CA ARG A 62 -10.29 11.72 1.80
C ARG A 62 -10.69 11.29 3.21
N LEU A 63 -9.87 11.60 4.22
CA LEU A 63 -10.17 11.29 5.62
C LEU A 63 -11.31 12.15 6.17
N ARG A 64 -11.41 13.41 5.73
CA ARG A 64 -12.48 14.34 6.15
C ARG A 64 -13.83 14.06 5.49
N GLU A 65 -13.82 13.79 4.19
CA GLU A 65 -15.04 13.76 3.36
C GLU A 65 -15.58 12.34 3.13
N GLY A 66 -14.76 11.32 3.34
CA GLY A 66 -15.16 9.93 3.09
C GLY A 66 -15.40 9.12 4.36
N ALA A 67 -15.97 7.92 4.19
CA ALA A 67 -16.12 6.98 5.29
C ALA A 67 -14.75 6.58 5.87
N LYS A 68 -14.76 6.17 7.15
CA LYS A 68 -13.57 5.63 7.84
C LYS A 68 -12.87 4.59 6.95
N PRO A 69 -11.56 4.74 6.67
CA PRO A 69 -10.85 3.78 5.83
C PRO A 69 -10.75 2.43 6.53
N THR A 70 -10.67 1.35 5.75
CA THR A 70 -10.41 0.00 6.27
C THR A 70 -8.94 -0.34 6.19
N PHE A 71 -8.50 -1.36 6.92
CA PHE A 71 -7.11 -1.79 6.96
C PHE A 71 -6.91 -3.28 6.58
N PRO A 72 -6.07 -3.58 5.56
CA PRO A 72 -5.48 -2.65 4.59
C PRO A 72 -6.54 -1.91 3.75
N PRO A 73 -6.17 -0.81 3.05
CA PRO A 73 -7.14 -0.03 2.28
C PRO A 73 -7.72 -0.86 1.13
N PRO A 74 -8.98 -0.63 0.77
CA PRO A 74 -9.60 -1.30 -0.38
C PRO A 74 -9.05 -0.73 -1.69
N ALA A 75 -9.30 -1.42 -2.81
CA ALA A 75 -8.83 -1.00 -4.13
C ALA A 75 -9.11 0.47 -4.47
N ARG A 76 -10.30 0.99 -4.10
CA ARG A 76 -10.68 2.40 -4.33
C ARG A 76 -9.75 3.42 -3.65
N ASP A 77 -9.10 3.03 -2.56
CA ASP A 77 -8.24 3.89 -1.75
C ASP A 77 -6.77 3.46 -1.89
N ALA A 78 -6.47 2.43 -2.69
CA ALA A 78 -5.15 1.80 -2.77
C ALA A 78 -4.04 2.77 -3.20
N TYR A 79 -4.26 3.55 -4.26
CA TYR A 79 -3.31 4.56 -4.72
C TYR A 79 -3.03 5.63 -3.65
N LEU A 80 -4.08 6.06 -2.95
CA LEU A 80 -4.00 7.18 -2.02
C LEU A 80 -3.45 6.79 -0.65
N LEU A 81 -3.83 5.62 -0.15
CA LEU A 81 -3.55 5.15 1.20
C LEU A 81 -2.55 3.98 1.25
N GLY A 82 -2.39 3.18 0.20
CA GLY A 82 -1.48 2.04 0.21
C GLY A 82 -0.04 2.42 0.55
N GLY A 83 0.47 3.51 -0.03
CA GLY A 83 1.83 3.97 0.22
C GLY A 83 2.08 4.44 1.65
N THR A 84 1.03 4.75 2.41
CA THR A 84 1.16 5.13 3.83
C THR A 84 1.46 3.92 4.73
N ILE A 85 1.06 2.71 4.33
CA ILE A 85 1.46 1.48 5.02
C ILE A 85 2.96 1.23 4.82
N PHE A 86 3.46 1.42 3.59
CA PHE A 86 4.89 1.30 3.29
C PHE A 86 5.72 2.38 3.98
N ALA A 87 5.24 3.62 4.04
CA ALA A 87 5.92 4.69 4.78
C ALA A 87 6.03 4.37 6.28
N LEU A 88 4.98 3.80 6.88
CA LEU A 88 5.00 3.33 8.27
C LEU A 88 5.92 2.12 8.46
N LEU A 89 5.95 1.20 7.49
CA LEU A 89 6.85 0.04 7.54
C LEU A 89 8.32 0.47 7.45
N GLU A 90 8.65 1.38 6.54
CA GLU A 90 10.00 1.91 6.37
C GLU A 90 10.49 2.59 7.65
N SER A 91 9.65 3.39 8.30
CA SER A 91 10.03 4.09 9.54
C SER A 91 10.29 3.13 10.72
N GLU A 92 9.65 1.97 10.74
CA GLU A 92 9.79 0.98 11.82
C GLU A 92 10.82 -0.11 11.54
N ARG A 93 10.97 -0.53 10.28
CA ARG A 93 11.71 -1.75 9.88
C ARG A 93 12.72 -1.49 8.74
N GLY A 94 12.75 -0.29 8.18
CA GLY A 94 13.66 0.10 7.11
C GLY A 94 13.19 -0.30 5.71
N PRO A 95 13.95 0.10 4.68
CA PRO A 95 13.58 -0.07 3.28
C PRO A 95 13.58 -1.54 2.81
N ASP A 96 14.40 -2.40 3.40
CA ASP A 96 14.45 -3.82 3.04
C ASP A 96 13.12 -4.53 3.33
N ALA A 97 12.48 -4.21 4.46
CA ALA A 97 11.16 -4.73 4.80
C ALA A 97 10.08 -4.28 3.78
N CYS A 98 10.20 -3.07 3.24
CA CYS A 98 9.33 -2.59 2.16
C CYS A 98 9.54 -3.40 0.87
N ALA A 99 10.79 -3.71 0.50
CA ALA A 99 11.08 -4.54 -0.65
C ALA A 99 10.54 -5.97 -0.48
N GLU A 100 10.70 -6.56 0.71
CA GLU A 100 10.15 -7.87 1.05
C GLU A 100 8.61 -7.88 0.97
N LEU A 101 7.94 -6.87 1.52
CA LEU A 101 6.49 -6.74 1.41
C LEU A 101 6.03 -6.57 -0.03
N ALA A 102 6.74 -5.77 -0.84
CA ALA A 102 6.42 -5.57 -2.25
C ALA A 102 6.53 -6.87 -3.06
N ALA A 103 7.43 -7.78 -2.67
CA ALA A 103 7.61 -9.09 -3.29
C ALA A 103 6.79 -10.22 -2.62
N ALA A 104 5.96 -9.91 -1.63
CA ALA A 104 5.27 -10.92 -0.84
C ALA A 104 4.14 -11.63 -1.61
N ASP A 105 4.02 -12.94 -1.44
CA ASP A 105 2.99 -13.74 -2.10
C ASP A 105 1.55 -13.27 -1.78
N THR A 106 0.95 -12.59 -2.77
CA THR A 106 -0.42 -12.06 -2.76
C THR A 106 -1.53 -13.12 -2.71
N GLY A 107 -1.19 -14.41 -2.61
CA GLY A 107 -2.13 -15.48 -2.27
C GLY A 107 -2.71 -15.36 -0.85
N HIS A 108 -2.04 -14.66 0.06
CA HIS A 108 -2.49 -14.49 1.45
C HIS A 108 -3.41 -13.27 1.62
N ALA A 109 -4.20 -13.27 2.69
CA ALA A 109 -5.00 -12.10 3.05
C ALA A 109 -4.09 -10.90 3.41
N GLY A 110 -4.50 -9.68 3.04
CA GLY A 110 -3.66 -8.49 3.23
C GLY A 110 -3.24 -8.25 4.69
N ARG A 111 -4.12 -8.55 5.67
CA ARG A 111 -3.76 -8.47 7.10
C ARG A 111 -2.60 -9.40 7.47
N VAL A 112 -2.56 -10.61 6.90
CA VAL A 112 -1.47 -11.58 7.14
C VAL A 112 -0.15 -11.10 6.54
N LEU A 113 -0.18 -10.49 5.35
CA LEU A 113 1.02 -9.92 4.72
C LEU A 113 1.61 -8.80 5.57
N VAL A 114 0.75 -7.91 6.05
CA VAL A 114 1.14 -6.81 6.94
C VAL A 114 1.68 -7.33 8.27
N GLU A 115 1.04 -8.32 8.90
CA GLU A 115 1.54 -8.93 10.14
C GLU A 115 2.94 -9.51 9.98
N ARG A 116 3.20 -10.22 8.87
CA ARG A 116 4.52 -10.77 8.57
C ARG A 116 5.57 -9.67 8.39
N ALA A 117 5.25 -8.62 7.63
CA ALA A 117 6.19 -7.54 7.35
C ALA A 117 6.57 -6.74 8.61
N PHE A 118 5.60 -6.45 9.48
CA PHE A 118 5.85 -5.69 10.71
C PHE A 118 6.31 -6.58 11.89
N GLY A 119 6.02 -7.89 11.86
CA GLY A 119 6.31 -8.82 12.95
C GLY A 119 5.44 -8.64 14.20
N ARG A 120 4.22 -8.09 14.06
CA ARG A 120 3.27 -7.85 15.16
C ARG A 120 1.82 -7.95 14.67
N PRO A 121 0.83 -8.08 15.58
CA PRO A 121 -0.57 -8.28 15.17
C PRO A 121 -1.16 -7.13 14.34
N ALA A 122 -2.03 -7.45 13.36
CA ALA A 122 -2.62 -6.48 12.44
C ALA A 122 -3.40 -5.38 13.18
N ALA A 123 -4.06 -5.72 14.28
CA ALA A 123 -4.81 -4.74 15.08
C ALA A 123 -3.90 -3.66 15.70
N THR A 124 -2.65 -4.00 16.04
CA THR A 124 -1.67 -3.03 16.55
C THR A 124 -1.17 -2.13 15.43
N ILE A 125 -0.90 -2.71 14.26
CA ILE A 125 -0.44 -1.96 13.08
C ILE A 125 -1.54 -1.03 12.57
N GLU A 126 -2.78 -1.51 12.55
CA GLU A 126 -3.96 -0.74 12.16
C GLU A 126 -4.12 0.52 13.03
N ARG A 127 -3.96 0.40 14.36
CA ARG A 127 -3.99 1.56 15.27
C ARG A 127 -2.86 2.54 14.95
N ALA A 128 -1.62 2.06 14.88
CA ALA A 128 -0.46 2.90 14.55
C ALA A 128 -0.61 3.59 13.20
N TRP A 129 -1.22 2.91 12.23
CA TRP A 129 -1.53 3.46 10.92
C TRP A 129 -2.61 4.55 10.98
N PHE A 130 -3.67 4.38 11.77
CA PHE A 130 -4.63 5.46 12.02
C PHE A 130 -3.98 6.66 12.69
N ASP A 131 -3.15 6.45 13.72
CA ASP A 131 -2.42 7.54 14.39
C ASP A 131 -1.49 8.29 13.40
N TYR A 132 -0.81 7.56 12.51
CA TYR A 132 0.00 8.12 11.44
C TYR A 132 -0.84 8.92 10.43
N LEU A 133 -2.03 8.45 10.05
CA LEU A 133 -2.93 9.18 9.16
C LEU A 133 -3.49 10.45 9.83
N ASP A 134 -3.81 10.41 11.12
CA ASP A 134 -4.32 11.55 11.88
C ASP A 134 -3.26 12.66 11.99
N SER A 135 -1.96 12.30 12.02
CA SER A 135 -0.86 13.27 11.98
C SER A 135 -0.82 14.09 10.69
N PHE A 136 -1.50 13.66 9.62
CA PHE A 136 -1.60 14.42 8.37
C PHE A 136 -2.59 15.59 8.49
N GLY A 137 -3.53 15.55 9.44
CA GLY A 137 -4.48 16.63 9.69
C GLY A 137 -4.01 17.65 10.74
N ALA A 138 -3.02 17.30 11.56
CA ALA A 138 -2.56 18.10 12.69
C ALA A 138 -1.57 19.24 12.35
N GLY A 139 -1.37 19.54 11.06
CA GLY A 139 -0.43 20.58 10.62
C GLY A 139 -0.76 21.19 9.28
#